data_AF-A0A1J3JT01-F1
#
_entry.id   AF-A0A1J3JT01-F1
#
_cell.length_a   1.000
_cell.length_b   1.000
_cell.length_c   1.000
_cell.angle_alpha   90.00
_cell.angle_beta   90.00
_cell.angle_gamma   90.00
#
_symmetry.space_group_name_H-M   'P 1'
#
loop_
_entity.id
_entity.type
_entity.pdbx_description
1 polymer ?
#
loop_
_entity_poly.entity_id
_entity_poly.type
_entity_poly.pdbx_seq_one_letter_code
_entity_poly.pdbx_strand_id
1 'polypeptide(L)'
;TSYPIDLNLFFSLKSLFFLDLSGNKISTASLSSDSYIPLTVELLFLKQCGIKEFPNILKSLQNLYAIDMSINEITGKIPEWLWSLPRLNSVV
;
A
#
# COMPACT_ATOMS: atom_id res chain seq x y z
N THR A 1 4.32 11.04 -19.20
CA THR A 1 5.46 10.52 -18.40
C THR A 1 5.34 11.08 -16.99
N SER A 2 4.57 10.44 -16.11
CA SER A 2 4.50 10.85 -14.71
C SER A 2 5.64 10.21 -13.92
N TYR A 3 6.25 11.00 -13.03
CA TYR A 3 7.23 10.50 -12.07
C TYR A 3 6.55 9.53 -11.08
N PRO A 4 7.23 8.45 -10.65
CA PRO A 4 6.69 7.57 -9.62
C PRO A 4 6.45 8.34 -8.31
N ILE A 5 5.31 8.08 -7.67
CA ILE A 5 4.92 8.69 -6.39
C ILE A 5 5.71 8.01 -5.27
N ASP A 6 6.33 8.82 -4.41
CA ASP A 6 6.90 8.35 -3.14
C ASP A 6 5.84 8.45 -2.03
N LEU A 7 5.54 7.33 -1.37
CA LEU A 7 4.57 7.30 -0.26
C LEU A 7 5.00 8.14 0.95
N ASN A 8 6.31 8.42 1.11
CA ASN A 8 6.82 9.28 2.17
C ASN A 8 6.22 10.70 2.11
N LEU A 9 5.73 11.14 0.95
CA LEU A 9 5.04 12.43 0.77
C LEU A 9 3.83 12.57 1.69
N PHE A 10 3.21 11.46 2.07
CA PHE A 10 2.02 11.46 2.91
C PHE A 10 2.32 11.37 4.41
N PHE A 11 3.58 11.16 4.82
CA PHE A 11 3.94 10.87 6.21
C PHE A 11 3.49 11.94 7.23
N SER A 12 3.42 13.20 6.83
CA SER A 12 2.98 14.32 7.69
C SER A 12 1.47 14.36 7.90
N LEU A 13 0.68 13.65 7.08
CA LEU A 13 -0.78 13.65 7.13
C LEU A 13 -1.28 12.73 8.24
N LYS A 14 -1.22 13.21 9.50
CA LYS A 14 -1.54 12.41 10.68
C LYS A 14 -3.00 11.94 10.76
N SER A 15 -3.91 12.58 10.03
CA SER A 15 -5.33 12.20 9.96
C SER A 15 -5.72 11.47 8.67
N LEU A 16 -4.73 11.05 7.85
CA LEU A 16 -5.01 10.35 6.61
C LEU A 16 -5.49 8.93 6.89
N PHE A 17 -6.78 8.68 6.66
CA PHE A 17 -7.39 7.36 6.83
C PHE A 17 -7.74 6.67 5.50
N PHE A 18 -7.95 7.46 4.43
CA PHE A 18 -8.24 6.98 3.07
C PHE A 18 -7.19 7.53 2.11
N LEU A 19 -6.55 6.65 1.35
CA LEU A 19 -5.59 7.00 0.31
C LEU A 19 -5.84 6.19 -0.95
N ASP A 20 -6.23 6.88 -2.02
CA ASP A 20 -6.39 6.29 -3.36
C ASP A 20 -5.30 6.84 -4.29
N LEU A 21 -4.45 5.93 -4.77
CA LEU A 21 -3.38 6.20 -5.72
C LEU A 21 -3.60 5.47 -7.05
N SER A 22 -4.80 4.96 -7.28
CA SER A 22 -5.11 4.12 -8.44
C SER A 22 -4.74 4.82 -9.76
N GLY A 23 -4.11 4.06 -10.66
CA GLY A 23 -3.64 4.56 -11.96
C GLY A 23 -2.32 5.35 -11.92
N ASN A 24 -1.68 5.49 -10.75
CA ASN A 24 -0.38 6.15 -10.63
C ASN A 24 0.76 5.14 -10.50
N LYS A 25 1.93 5.48 -11.07
CA LYS A 25 3.15 4.71 -10.81
C LYS A 25 3.63 4.99 -9.39
N ILE A 26 3.93 3.94 -8.63
CA ILE A 26 4.50 4.06 -7.28
C ILE A 26 5.99 3.73 -7.31
N SER A 27 6.78 4.47 -6.54
CA SER A 27 8.21 4.20 -6.37
C SER A 27 8.40 2.84 -5.69
N THR A 28 9.27 2.00 -6.25
CA THR A 28 9.58 0.67 -5.67
C THR A 28 10.18 0.79 -4.26
N ALA A 29 10.93 1.87 -3.99
CA ALA A 29 11.47 2.16 -2.66
C ALA A 29 10.35 2.33 -1.62
N SER A 30 9.19 2.85 -2.03
CA SER A 30 8.05 3.06 -1.14
C SER A 30 7.29 1.77 -0.78
N LEU A 31 7.56 0.67 -1.48
CA LEU A 31 6.94 -0.64 -1.22
C LEU A 31 7.74 -1.47 -0.20
N SER A 32 8.94 -1.01 0.17
CA SER A 32 9.81 -1.67 1.15
C SER A 32 9.32 -1.47 2.59
N SER A 33 9.81 -2.29 3.52
CA SER A 33 9.51 -2.15 4.95
C SER A 33 10.08 -0.88 5.58
N ASP A 34 11.05 -0.24 4.93
CA ASP A 34 11.78 0.92 5.44
C ASP A 34 11.13 2.25 5.01
N SER A 35 10.07 2.19 4.20
CA SER A 35 9.29 3.35 3.80
C SER A 35 8.29 3.76 4.88
N TYR A 36 7.72 4.96 4.73
CA TYR A 36 6.74 5.50 5.64
C TYR A 36 5.46 5.91 4.90
N ILE A 37 4.34 5.46 5.44
CA ILE A 37 2.99 5.94 5.13
C ILE A 37 2.25 6.09 6.48
N PRO A 38 1.32 7.05 6.65
CA PRO A 38 0.65 7.24 7.93
C PRO A 38 0.02 5.94 8.44
N LEU A 39 0.33 5.56 9.68
CA LEU A 39 -0.22 4.36 10.33
C LEU A 39 -1.73 4.46 10.61
N THR A 40 -2.31 5.63 10.36
CA THR A 40 -3.74 5.90 10.43
C THR A 40 -4.51 5.48 9.17
N VAL A 41 -3.82 5.10 8.10
CA VAL A 41 -4.46 4.62 6.86
C VAL A 41 -5.23 3.32 7.14
N GLU A 42 -6.52 3.34 6.81
CA GLU A 42 -7.43 2.20 6.90
C GLU A 42 -7.83 1.69 5.51
N LEU A 43 -7.90 2.58 4.53
CA LEU A 43 -8.32 2.26 3.16
C LEU A 43 -7.21 2.69 2.20
N LEU A 44 -6.60 1.72 1.53
CA LEU A 44 -5.47 1.95 0.63
C LEU A 44 -5.74 1.34 -0.75
N PHE A 45 -5.92 2.18 -1.76
CA PHE A 45 -6.17 1.73 -3.13
C PHE A 45 -4.94 1.99 -4.01
N LEU A 46 -4.35 0.91 -4.49
CA LEU A 46 -3.15 0.84 -5.32
C LEU A 46 -3.44 0.16 -6.66
N LYS A 47 -4.69 0.27 -7.15
CA LYS A 47 -5.11 -0.38 -8.39
C LYS A 47 -4.35 0.18 -9.58
N GLN A 48 -3.89 -0.67 -10.49
CA GLN A 48 -3.20 -0.23 -11.72
C GLN A 48 -1.98 0.68 -11.44
N CYS A 49 -1.18 0.33 -10.43
CA CYS A 49 0.00 1.10 -10.02
C CYS A 49 1.34 0.60 -10.59
N GLY A 50 1.32 -0.48 -11.39
CA GLY A 50 2.53 -1.11 -11.94
C GLY A 50 3.39 -1.82 -10.88
N ILE A 51 2.76 -2.25 -9.78
CA ILE A 51 3.43 -2.96 -8.68
C ILE A 51 3.76 -4.39 -9.13
N LYS A 52 5.01 -4.81 -8.95
CA LYS A 52 5.51 -6.13 -9.38
C LYS A 52 5.77 -7.11 -8.25
N GLU A 53 6.02 -6.58 -7.06
CA GLU A 53 6.30 -7.34 -5.84
C GLU A 53 5.31 -6.94 -4.75
N PHE A 54 5.02 -7.89 -3.86
CA PHE A 54 4.08 -7.63 -2.78
C PHE A 54 4.61 -6.53 -1.84
N PRO A 55 3.84 -5.46 -1.55
CA PRO A 55 4.31 -4.34 -0.75
C PRO A 55 4.50 -4.72 0.72
N ASN A 56 5.75 -4.79 1.18
CA ASN A 56 6.09 -5.08 2.57
C ASN A 56 5.78 -3.93 3.52
N ILE A 57 5.60 -2.71 3.01
CA ILE A 57 5.17 -1.54 3.80
C ILE A 57 3.86 -1.80 4.57
N LEU A 58 2.98 -2.66 4.02
CA LEU A 58 1.69 -2.99 4.64
C LEU A 58 1.82 -3.67 6.01
N LYS A 59 2.97 -4.28 6.32
CA LYS A 59 3.25 -4.87 7.65
C LYS A 59 3.08 -3.87 8.79
N SER A 60 3.37 -2.61 8.52
CA SER A 60 3.27 -1.53 9.51
C SER A 60 1.83 -1.05 9.74
N LEU A 61 0.93 -1.32 8.79
CA LEU A 61 -0.44 -0.76 8.79
C LEU A 61 -1.41 -1.61 9.59
N GLN A 62 -1.26 -1.56 10.91
CA GLN A 62 -2.12 -2.28 11.85
C GLN A 62 -3.60 -1.83 11.79
N ASN A 63 -3.87 -0.62 11.27
CA ASN A 63 -5.22 -0.10 11.06
C ASN A 63 -5.82 -0.41 9.68
N LEU A 64 -5.06 -1.04 8.79
CA LEU A 64 -5.51 -1.34 7.44
C LEU A 64 -6.74 -2.23 7.47
N TYR A 65 -7.84 -1.71 6.93
CA TYR A 65 -9.13 -2.37 6.83
C TYR A 65 -9.37 -2.93 5.43
N ALA A 66 -9.05 -2.17 4.38
CA ALA A 66 -9.18 -2.61 3.01
C ALA A 66 -7.99 -2.20 2.16
N ILE A 67 -7.58 -3.10 1.28
CA ILE A 67 -6.59 -2.85 0.24
C ILE A 67 -7.07 -3.34 -1.11
N ASP A 68 -6.87 -2.52 -2.14
CA ASP A 68 -7.04 -2.88 -3.55
C ASP A 68 -5.68 -2.80 -4.24
N MET A 69 -5.14 -3.94 -4.66
CA MET A 69 -3.94 -4.05 -5.49
C MET A 69 -4.27 -4.68 -6.84
N SER A 70 -5.52 -4.65 -7.27
CA SER A 70 -5.96 -5.20 -8.54
C SER A 70 -5.31 -4.51 -9.73
N ILE A 71 -5.25 -5.21 -10.87
CA ILE A 71 -4.67 -4.69 -12.12
C ILE A 71 -3.19 -4.28 -11.95
N ASN A 72 -2.46 -4.97 -11.07
CA ASN A 72 -1.01 -4.87 -10.98
C ASN A 72 -0.32 -6.10 -11.58
N GLU A 73 1.01 -6.07 -11.62
CA GLU A 73 1.88 -7.13 -12.14
C GLU A 73 2.49 -7.94 -10.99
N ILE A 74 1.79 -8.06 -9.85
CA ILE A 74 2.31 -8.74 -8.65
C ILE A 74 2.56 -10.21 -8.98
N THR A 75 3.79 -10.64 -8.79
CA THR A 75 4.21 -12.04 -8.96
C THR A 75 4.64 -12.65 -7.63
N GLY A 76 4.66 -13.98 -7.56
CA GLY A 76 5.02 -14.71 -6.35
C GLY A 76 3.82 -15.02 -5.44
N LYS A 77 4.10 -15.35 -4.18
CA LYS A 77 3.08 -15.73 -3.19
C LYS A 77 2.65 -14.51 -2.38
N ILE A 78 1.35 -14.40 -2.10
CA ILE A 78 0.84 -13.48 -1.08
C ILE A 78 1.43 -13.91 0.27
N PRO A 79 2.10 -13.03 1.01
CA PRO A 79 2.69 -13.40 2.28
C PRO A 79 1.65 -13.69 3.37
N GLU A 80 1.89 -14.73 4.19
CA GLU A 80 0.96 -15.15 5.26
C GLU A 80 0.71 -14.05 6.31
N TRP A 81 1.72 -13.19 6.55
CA TRP A 81 1.59 -12.10 7.51
C TRP A 81 0.49 -11.10 7.13
N LEU A 82 0.09 -11.01 5.86
CA LEU A 82 -1.01 -10.13 5.45
C LEU A 82 -2.29 -10.48 6.23
N TRP A 83 -2.56 -11.77 6.38
CA TRP A 83 -3.75 -12.29 7.06
C TRP A 83 -3.66 -12.18 8.58
N SER A 84 -2.49 -11.82 9.12
CA SER A 84 -2.29 -11.55 10.55
C SER A 84 -2.57 -10.09 10.94
N LEU A 85 -2.85 -9.21 9.96
CA LEU A 85 -3.20 -7.82 10.25
C LEU A 85 -4.54 -7.76 10.99
N PRO A 86 -4.62 -7.08 12.16
CA PRO A 86 -5.71 -7.26 13.11
C PRO A 86 -7.04 -6.67 12.64
N ARG A 87 -7.01 -5.69 11.72
CA ARG A 87 -8.21 -5.01 11.20
C ARG A 87 -8.51 -5.33 9.74
N LEU A 88 -7.68 -6.13 9.07
CA LEU A 88 -7.83 -6.38 7.64
C LEU A 88 -9.10 -7.17 7.37
N ASN A 89 -9.97 -6.62 6.51
CA ASN A 89 -11.27 -7.18 6.16
C ASN A 89 -11.41 -7.47 4.68
N SER A 90 -10.77 -6.67 3.81
CA SER A 90 -10.90 -6.81 2.35
C SER A 90 -9.56 -6.68 1.64
N VAL A 91 -9.29 -7.62 0.73
CA VAL A 91 -8.14 -7.62 -0.19
C VAL A 91 -8.68 -7.89 -1.58
N VAL A 92 -8.39 -6.98 -2.52
CA VAL A 92 -8.80 -7.08 -3.93
C VAL A 92 -7.60 -7.03 -4.85
#